data_AF-A0A413KB06-F1
#
_entry.id   AF-A0A413KB06-F1
#
_cell.length_a   1.000
_cell.length_b   1.000
_cell.length_c   1.000
_cell.angle_alpha   90.00
_cell.angle_beta   90.00
_cell.angle_gamma   90.00
#
_symmetry.space_group_name_H-M   'P 1'
#
loop_
_entity.id
_entity.type
_entity.pdbx_description
1 polymer ?
#
loop_
_entity_poly.entity_id
_entity_poly.type
_entity_poly.pdbx_seq_one_letter_code
_entity_poly.pdbx_strand_id
1 'polypeptide(L)'
;MSVHFYAGYWQFGVGFTNFEGEPYCSLLSFDSREERDAWVAADHFDNNWHRSAVSRREALPLMRAELAELRGYDSKGYAGWWIDGVFYASIGDAFAAFFKAEAAARRRVGV
;
A
#
# COMPACT_ATOMS: atom_id res chain seq x y z
N MET A 1 -7.89 -5.83 -12.77
CA MET A 1 -6.70 -5.33 -12.05
C MET A 1 -6.04 -4.23 -12.86
N SER A 2 -5.96 -3.07 -12.22
CA SER A 2 -5.61 -1.76 -12.78
C SER A 2 -4.14 -1.44 -12.45
N VAL A 3 -3.58 -0.40 -13.06
CA VAL A 3 -2.30 0.15 -12.59
C VAL A 3 -2.57 0.97 -11.34
N HIS A 4 -2.01 0.57 -10.21
CA HIS A 4 -2.20 1.30 -8.97
C HIS A 4 -1.23 2.49 -8.85
N PHE A 5 -1.77 3.57 -8.27
CA PHE A 5 -1.02 4.76 -7.85
C PHE A 5 -0.99 4.79 -6.32
N TYR A 6 0.13 5.23 -5.76
CA TYR A 6 0.36 5.11 -4.31
C TYR A 6 0.50 6.49 -3.66
N ALA A 7 0.02 6.58 -2.42
CA ALA A 7 0.31 7.68 -1.52
C ALA A 7 0.62 7.13 -0.12
N GLY A 8 1.46 7.85 0.60
CA GLY A 8 1.71 7.62 2.01
C GLY A 8 0.91 8.58 2.88
N TYR A 9 0.38 8.08 3.99
CA TYR A 9 -0.18 8.87 5.08
C TYR A 9 0.76 8.82 6.28
N TRP A 10 1.41 9.93 6.55
CA TRP A 10 2.57 10.05 7.44
C TRP A 10 2.16 10.70 8.75
N GLN A 11 2.11 9.92 9.83
CA GLN A 11 1.69 10.43 11.14
C GLN A 11 2.71 11.41 11.77
N PHE A 12 3.99 11.28 11.45
CA PHE A 12 5.07 12.09 12.02
C PHE A 12 5.88 12.83 10.95
N GLY A 13 5.29 13.01 9.77
CA GLY A 13 5.96 13.56 8.60
C GLY A 13 6.82 12.56 7.83
N VAL A 14 7.24 12.98 6.63
CA VAL A 14 8.04 12.15 5.72
C VAL A 14 9.46 11.98 6.27
N GLY A 15 9.96 10.75 6.23
CA GLY A 15 11.32 10.41 6.68
C GLY A 15 11.43 10.04 8.15
N PHE A 16 10.33 10.10 8.92
CA PHE A 16 10.30 9.53 10.25
C PHE A 16 10.32 8.01 10.18
N THR A 17 11.19 7.37 10.96
CA THR A 17 11.34 5.91 11.00
C THR A 17 11.05 5.36 12.40
N ASN A 18 10.55 4.13 12.48
CA ASN A 18 10.41 3.41 13.74
C ASN A 18 11.78 2.96 14.28
N PHE A 19 11.81 2.30 15.43
CA PHE A 19 13.05 1.81 16.06
C PHE A 19 13.80 0.77 15.22
N GLU A 20 13.16 0.22 14.18
CA GLU A 20 13.73 -0.77 13.25
C GLU A 20 14.24 -0.10 11.96
N GLY A 21 14.15 1.24 11.86
CA GLY A 21 14.56 2.01 10.70
C GLY A 21 13.57 1.99 9.54
N GLU A 22 12.35 1.49 9.76
CA GLU A 22 11.31 1.44 8.75
C GLU A 22 10.51 2.74 8.73
N PRO A 23 10.19 3.30 7.55
CA PRO A 23 9.36 4.50 7.47
C PRO A 23 8.00 4.30 8.13
N TYR A 24 7.63 5.20 9.05
CA TYR A 24 6.36 5.10 9.77
C TYR A 24 5.22 5.76 8.97
N CYS A 25 4.48 4.94 8.22
CA CYS A 25 3.49 5.39 7.23
C CYS A 25 2.39 4.37 7.01
N SER A 26 1.14 4.82 6.86
CA SER A 26 0.08 3.99 6.26
C SER A 26 0.06 4.20 4.74
N LEU A 27 0.21 3.12 3.99
CA LEU A 27 0.22 3.18 2.53
C LEU A 27 -1.17 2.97 1.94
N LEU A 28 -1.56 3.83 1.00
CA LEU A 28 -2.81 3.72 0.26
C LEU A 28 -2.54 3.51 -1.23
N SER A 29 -3.40 2.70 -1.86
CA SER A 29 -3.43 2.48 -3.31
C SER A 29 -4.71 3.06 -3.92
N PHE A 30 -4.57 3.67 -5.09
CA PHE A 30 -5.63 4.31 -5.86
C PHE A 30 -5.70 3.72 -7.27
N ASP A 31 -6.88 3.74 -7.87
CA ASP A 31 -7.10 3.21 -9.21
C ASP A 31 -6.71 4.20 -10.32
N SER A 32 -6.59 5.49 -10.00
CA SER A 32 -6.13 6.53 -10.92
C SER A 32 -5.13 7.48 -10.27
N ARG A 33 -4.34 8.16 -11.12
CA ARG A 33 -3.39 9.19 -10.67
C ARG A 33 -4.14 10.39 -10.13
N GLU A 34 -5.23 10.76 -10.80
CA GLU A 34 -6.06 11.91 -10.51
C GLU A 34 -6.69 11.80 -9.12
N GLU A 35 -7.19 10.61 -8.77
CA GLU A 35 -7.75 10.33 -7.44
C GLU A 35 -6.68 10.43 -6.35
N ARG A 36 -5.51 9.82 -6.58
CA ARG A 36 -4.36 9.91 -5.68
C ARG A 36 -3.95 11.36 -5.46
N ASP A 37 -3.77 12.11 -6.55
CA ASP A 37 -3.33 13.51 -6.52
C ASP A 37 -4.36 14.40 -5.82
N ALA A 38 -5.66 14.18 -6.05
CA ALA A 38 -6.73 14.90 -5.35
C ALA A 38 -6.72 14.62 -3.84
N TRP A 39 -6.51 13.36 -3.43
CA TRP A 39 -6.45 12.98 -2.02
C TRP A 39 -5.23 13.60 -1.30
N VAL A 40 -4.08 13.66 -1.98
CA VAL A 40 -2.87 14.35 -1.50
C VAL A 40 -3.07 15.86 -1.45
N ALA A 41 -3.68 16.47 -2.47
CA ALA A 41 -3.93 17.91 -2.50
C ALA A 41 -4.97 18.38 -1.45
N ALA A 42 -5.87 17.49 -1.05
CA ALA A 42 -6.82 17.73 0.03
C ALA A 42 -6.19 17.65 1.44
N ASP A 43 -4.88 17.41 1.53
CA ASP A 43 -4.16 17.43 2.79
C ASP A 43 -4.04 18.85 3.32
N HIS A 44 -4.66 19.10 4.47
CA HIS A 44 -4.49 20.34 5.20
C HIS A 44 -3.34 20.16 6.18
N PHE A 45 -2.28 20.95 6.02
CA PHE A 45 -1.16 20.94 6.95
C PHE A 45 -1.63 21.32 8.35
N ASP A 46 -1.72 20.32 9.24
CA ASP A 46 -2.25 20.43 10.60
C ASP A 46 -1.18 20.18 11.68
N ASN A 47 0.11 20.19 11.29
CA ASN A 47 1.28 19.84 12.12
C ASN A 47 1.27 18.39 12.67
N ASN A 48 0.44 17.50 12.14
CA ASN A 48 0.40 16.11 12.59
C ASN A 48 0.57 15.19 11.39
N TRP A 49 -0.53 14.94 10.67
CA TRP A 49 -0.51 14.00 9.57
C TRP A 49 -0.21 14.71 8.26
N HIS A 50 0.58 14.07 7.41
CA HIS A 50 0.85 14.56 6.07
C HIS A 50 0.56 13.49 5.03
N ARG A 51 0.06 13.89 3.87
CA ARG A 51 -0.15 13.01 2.72
C ARG A 51 0.86 13.35 1.64
N SER A 52 1.49 12.33 1.07
CA SER A 52 2.35 12.55 -0.09
C SER A 52 2.21 11.44 -1.11
N ALA A 53 2.33 11.84 -2.37
CA ALA A 53 2.52 10.92 -3.48
C ALA A 53 3.80 10.11 -3.25
N VAL A 54 3.72 8.79 -3.38
CA VAL A 54 4.91 7.92 -3.33
C VAL A 54 5.04 7.13 -4.62
N SER A 55 6.28 6.87 -5.03
CA SER A 55 6.53 6.01 -6.18
C SER A 55 6.25 4.55 -5.84
N ARG A 56 6.05 3.73 -6.87
CA ARG A 56 6.00 2.27 -6.71
C ARG A 56 7.25 1.72 -6.03
N ARG A 57 8.42 2.26 -6.35
CA ARG A 57 9.69 1.78 -5.80
C ARG A 57 9.76 1.99 -4.29
N GLU A 58 9.11 3.03 -3.78
CA GLU A 58 8.98 3.31 -2.35
C GLU A 58 7.83 2.54 -1.71
N ALA A 59 6.69 2.42 -2.40
CA ALA A 59 5.49 1.75 -1.91
C ALA A 59 5.65 0.25 -1.69
N LEU A 60 6.21 -0.49 -2.66
CA LEU A 60 6.23 -1.96 -2.58
C LEU A 60 7.08 -2.53 -1.43
N PRO A 61 8.25 -1.95 -1.09
CA PRO A 61 8.98 -2.36 0.11
C PRO A 61 8.15 -2.18 1.39
N LEU A 62 7.42 -1.06 1.52
CA LEU A 62 6.56 -0.80 2.68
C LEU A 62 5.41 -1.81 2.78
N MET A 63 4.74 -2.12 1.66
CA MET A 63 3.70 -3.17 1.62
C MET A 63 4.25 -4.55 2.02
N ARG A 64 5.50 -4.84 1.67
CA ARG A 64 6.14 -6.13 2.00
C ARG A 64 6.53 -6.20 3.48
N ALA A 65 6.97 -5.09 4.07
CA ALA A 65 7.25 -4.99 5.50
C ALA A 65 5.96 -5.22 6.32
N GLU A 66 4.87 -4.51 5.97
CA GLU A 66 3.57 -4.75 6.60
C GLU A 66 3.11 -6.20 6.44
N LEU A 67 3.29 -6.81 5.27
CA LEU A 67 2.94 -8.23 5.08
C LEU A 67 3.71 -9.15 6.03
N ALA A 68 4.99 -8.88 6.30
CA ALA A 68 5.78 -9.71 7.20
C ALA A 68 5.19 -9.72 8.62
N GLU A 69 4.72 -8.56 9.09
CA GLU A 69 4.00 -8.44 10.36
C GLU A 69 2.60 -9.06 10.29
N LEU A 70 1.88 -8.84 9.17
CA LEU A 70 0.50 -9.26 9.01
C LEU A 70 0.32 -10.77 8.79
N ARG A 71 1.38 -11.51 8.42
CA ARG A 71 1.35 -12.99 8.38
C ARG A 71 0.95 -13.61 9.71
N GLY A 72 1.19 -12.92 10.83
CA GLY A 72 0.70 -13.32 12.15
C GLY A 72 -0.82 -13.26 12.30
N TYR A 73 -1.58 -12.74 11.33
CA TYR A 73 -3.04 -12.73 11.35
C TYR A 73 -3.65 -14.00 10.77
N ASP A 74 -2.98 -14.70 9.84
CA ASP A 74 -3.49 -15.98 9.32
C ASP A 74 -3.63 -17.01 10.45
N SER A 75 -2.81 -16.93 11.50
CA SER A 75 -2.89 -17.78 12.70
C SER A 75 -3.95 -17.35 13.72
N LYS A 76 -4.65 -16.24 13.51
CA LYS A 76 -5.71 -15.73 14.42
C LYS A 76 -7.11 -16.27 14.10
N GLY A 77 -7.23 -17.17 13.12
CA GLY A 77 -8.50 -17.85 12.81
C GLY A 77 -9.46 -17.06 11.92
N TYR A 78 -8.98 -16.03 11.21
CA TYR A 78 -9.78 -15.39 10.16
C TYR A 78 -10.06 -16.38 9.02
N ALA A 79 -11.25 -16.29 8.43
CA ALA A 79 -11.65 -17.19 7.34
C ALA A 79 -10.82 -16.96 6.06
N GLY A 80 -10.31 -15.73 5.86
CA GLY A 80 -9.53 -15.33 4.69
C GLY A 80 -9.66 -13.83 4.42
N TRP A 81 -9.22 -13.41 3.23
CA TRP A 81 -9.04 -12.03 2.82
C TRP A 81 -9.66 -11.77 1.45
N TRP A 82 -10.33 -10.64 1.29
CA TRP A 82 -10.87 -10.21 0.01
C TRP A 82 -9.97 -9.15 -0.60
N ILE A 83 -9.46 -9.40 -1.80
CA ILE A 83 -8.64 -8.46 -2.58
C ILE A 83 -9.25 -8.33 -3.97
N ASP A 84 -9.60 -7.10 -4.38
CA ASP A 84 -10.24 -6.80 -5.67
C ASP A 84 -11.43 -7.73 -6.01
N GLY A 85 -12.26 -8.05 -5.00
CA GLY A 85 -13.43 -8.91 -5.17
C GLY A 85 -13.11 -10.42 -5.27
N VAL A 86 -11.87 -10.84 -5.04
CA VAL A 86 -11.46 -12.25 -4.99
C VAL A 86 -11.10 -12.65 -3.56
N PHE A 87 -11.58 -13.81 -3.13
CA PHE A 87 -11.30 -14.36 -1.81
C PHE A 87 -10.03 -15.22 -1.80
N TYR A 88 -9.20 -15.04 -0.78
CA TYR A 88 -7.97 -15.78 -0.54
C TYR A 88 -7.96 -16.33 0.88
N ALA A 89 -7.58 -17.60 1.06
CA ALA A 89 -7.53 -18.23 2.38
C ALA A 89 -6.36 -17.75 3.26
N SER A 90 -5.33 -17.12 2.67
CA SER A 90 -4.17 -16.60 3.39
C SER A 90 -3.82 -15.18 2.94
N ILE A 91 -3.28 -14.37 3.85
CA ILE A 91 -2.83 -13.00 3.51
C ILE A 91 -1.65 -13.06 2.54
N GLY A 92 -0.80 -14.09 2.69
CA GLY A 92 0.32 -14.35 1.79
C GLY A 92 -0.13 -14.52 0.33
N ASP A 93 -1.16 -15.32 0.10
CA ASP A 93 -1.70 -15.57 -1.25
C ASP A 93 -2.40 -14.35 -1.82
N ALA A 94 -3.17 -13.63 -0.99
CA ALA A 94 -3.81 -12.36 -1.34
C ALA A 94 -2.77 -11.35 -1.87
N PHE A 95 -1.68 -11.14 -1.14
CA PHE A 95 -0.61 -10.23 -1.56
C PHE A 95 0.16 -10.75 -2.78
N ALA A 96 0.43 -12.06 -2.85
CA ALA A 96 1.09 -12.64 -4.02
C ALA A 96 0.28 -12.43 -5.31
N ALA A 97 -1.05 -12.60 -5.23
CA ALA A 97 -1.96 -12.34 -6.33
C ALA A 97 -1.99 -10.86 -6.72
N PHE A 98 -2.06 -9.96 -5.73
CA PHE A 98 -1.97 -8.51 -5.95
C PHE A 98 -0.70 -8.13 -6.71
N PHE A 99 0.49 -8.50 -6.20
CA PHE A 99 1.76 -8.14 -6.85
C PHE A 99 1.90 -8.74 -8.25
N LYS A 100 1.40 -9.97 -8.46
CA LYS A 100 1.39 -10.60 -9.78
C LYS A 100 0.53 -9.83 -10.77
N ALA A 101 -0.66 -9.41 -10.35
CA ALA A 101 -1.58 -8.66 -11.18
C ALA A 101 -1.09 -7.23 -11.46
N GLU A 102 -0.51 -6.56 -10.46
CA GLU A 102 0.09 -5.23 -10.58
C GLU A 102 1.24 -5.23 -11.60
N ALA A 103 2.11 -6.24 -11.53
CA ALA A 103 3.18 -6.45 -12.51
C ALA A 103 2.64 -6.75 -13.92
N ALA A 104 1.52 -7.46 -14.04
CA ALA A 104 0.90 -7.78 -15.32
C ALA A 104 0.21 -6.56 -15.96
N ALA A 105 -0.51 -5.76 -15.16
CA ALA A 105 -1.16 -4.54 -15.61
C ALA A 105 -0.15 -3.55 -16.19
N ARG A 106 1.01 -3.39 -15.52
CA ARG A 106 2.10 -2.52 -15.96
C ARG A 106 2.74 -2.94 -17.29
N ARG A 107 3.00 -4.24 -17.46
CA ARG A 107 3.48 -4.77 -18.75
C ARG A 107 2.53 -4.47 -19.91
N ARG A 108 1.21 -4.46 -19.66
CA ARG A 108 0.20 -4.16 -20.70
C ARG A 108 0.18 -2.69 -21.10
N VAL A 109 0.50 -1.78 -20.19
CA VAL A 109 0.50 -0.33 -20.46
C VAL A 109 1.88 0.22 -20.86
N GLY A 110 2.93 -0.61 -20.87
CA GLY A 110 4.29 -0.21 -21.26
C GLY A 110 4.99 0.69 -20.23
N VAL A 111 4.62 0.58 -18.94
CA VAL A 111 5.13 1.39 -17.82
C VAL A 111 5.81 0.53 -16.78
#